data_AF-A0A0R3FJ81-F1
#
_entry.id   AF-A0A0R3FJ81-F1
#
_cell.length_a   1.000
_cell.length_b   1.000
_cell.length_c   1.000
_cell.angle_alpha   90.00
_cell.angle_beta   90.00
_cell.angle_gamma   90.00
#
_symmetry.space_group_name_H-M   'P 1'
#
loop_
_entity.id
_entity.type
_entity.pdbx_description
1 polymer ?
#
loop_
_entity_poly.entity_id
_entity_poly.type
_entity_poly.pdbx_seq_one_letter_code
_entity_poly.pdbx_strand_id
1 'polypeptide(L)' 'MRYAGLLLAVWLIVGAIAVAQRGYFTNSPQTCASAGTIALTVLAGPLNYAGLNPTVSQCNIPQPSP' A
#
# COMPACT_ATOMS: atom_id res chain seq x y z
N MET A 1 0.51 17.45 -19.10
CA MET A 1 0.83 16.04 -19.43
C MET A 1 2.25 15.61 -19.06
N ARG A 2 3.34 16.34 -19.40
CA ARG A 2 4.72 15.86 -19.16
C ARG A 2 5.08 15.59 -17.68
N TYR A 3 4.58 16.42 -16.77
CA TYR A 3 4.90 16.30 -15.34
C TYR A 3 4.06 15.26 -14.59
N ALA A 4 2.87 14.92 -15.09
CA ALA A 4 2.01 13.93 -14.45
C ALA A 4 2.65 12.54 -14.43
N GLY A 5 3.31 12.14 -15.53
CA GLY A 5 4.04 10.88 -15.60
C GLY A 5 5.24 10.83 -14.65
N LEU A 6 5.98 11.94 -14.53
CA LEU A 6 7.08 12.04 -13.57
C LEU A 6 6.59 11.93 -12.12
N LEU A 7 5.51 12.65 -11.79
CA LEU A 7 4.90 12.58 -10.46
C LEU A 7 4.41 11.16 -10.14
N LEU A 8 3.75 10.49 -11.09
CA LEU A 8 3.32 9.10 -10.93
C LEU A 8 4.50 8.14 -10.76
N ALA A 9 5.57 8.31 -11.52
CA ALA A 9 6.77 7.48 -11.41
C ALA A 9 7.42 7.62 -10.03
N VAL A 10 7.60 8.85 -9.55
CA VAL A 10 8.11 9.12 -8.20
C VAL A 10 7.18 8.51 -7.15
N TRP A 11 5.88 8.66 -7.31
CA TRP A 11 4.88 8.06 -6.41
C TRP A 11 5.02 6.55 -6.31
N LEU A 12 5.13 5.85 -7.45
CA LEU A 12 5.28 4.39 -7.50
C LEU A 12 6.62 3.93 -6.90
N ILE A 13 7.70 4.69 -7.10
CA ILE A 13 9.00 4.39 -6.47
C ILE A 13 8.89 4.49 -4.95
N VAL A 14 8.31 5.56 -4.42
CA VAL A 14 8.07 5.71 -2.98
C VAL A 14 7.18 4.57 -2.46
N GLY A 15 6.17 4.17 -3.23
CA GLY A 15 5.31 3.03 -2.90
C GLY A 15 6.10 1.71 -2.81
N ALA A 16 6.98 1.44 -3.77
CA ALA A 16 7.85 0.27 -3.73
C ALA A 16 8.81 0.27 -2.53
N ILE A 17 9.36 1.43 -2.18
CA ILE A 17 10.16 1.61 -0.96
C ILE A 17 9.34 1.30 0.29
N ALA A 18 8.07 1.75 0.36
CA ALA A 18 7.19 1.48 1.49
C ALA A 18 6.90 -0.02 1.67
N VAL A 19 6.75 -0.76 0.57
CA VAL A 19 6.60 -2.22 0.57
C VAL A 19 7.88 -2.90 1.08
N ALA A 20 9.05 -2.44 0.61
CA ALA A 20 10.33 -2.97 1.02
C ALA A 20 10.61 -2.74 2.52
N GLN A 21 10.30 -1.54 3.05
CA GLN A 21 10.45 -1.22 4.46
C GLN A 21 9.58 -2.10 5.37
N ARG A 22 8.42 -2.54 4.88
CA ARG A 22 7.54 -3.50 5.59
C ARG A 22 7.96 -4.96 5.39
N GLY A 23 8.97 -5.23 4.56
CA GLY A 23 9.48 -6.58 4.29
C GLY A 23 8.54 -7.45 3.46
N TYR A 24 7.52 -6.88 2.80
CA TYR A 24 6.48 -7.68 2.13
C TYR A 24 6.98 -8.40 0.88
N PHE A 25 8.11 -7.99 0.29
CA PHE A 25 8.69 -8.70 -0.84
C PHE A 25 9.29 -10.06 -0.47
N THR A 26 9.77 -10.24 0.77
CA THR A 26 10.50 -11.45 1.17
C THR A 26 9.82 -12.22 2.30
N ASN A 27 9.05 -11.54 3.15
CA ASN A 27 8.54 -12.10 4.40
C ASN A 27 7.03 -12.38 4.36
N SER A 28 6.35 -12.09 3.25
CA SER A 28 4.90 -12.30 3.12
C SER A 28 4.56 -13.64 2.43
N PRO A 29 3.51 -14.35 2.89
CA PRO A 29 2.98 -15.53 2.22
C PRO A 29 2.59 -15.22 0.76
N GLN A 30 2.76 -16.17 -0.16
CA GLN A 30 2.39 -15.97 -1.56
C GLN A 30 0.89 -16.25 -1.77
N THR A 31 0.05 -15.32 -1.33
CA THR A 31 -1.41 -15.42 -1.41
C THR A 31 -2.03 -14.17 -2.04
N CYS A 32 -3.29 -14.26 -2.49
CA CYS A 32 -4.03 -13.12 -3.02
C CYS A 32 -4.14 -11.96 -2.00
N ALA A 33 -4.26 -12.30 -0.71
CA ALA A 33 -4.31 -11.30 0.36
C ALA A 33 -2.99 -10.53 0.46
N SER A 34 -1.85 -11.21 0.39
CA SER A 34 -0.54 -10.56 0.38
C SER A 34 -0.34 -9.71 -0.87
N ALA A 35 -0.73 -10.20 -2.05
CA ALA A 35 -0.66 -9.42 -3.29
C ALA A 35 -1.51 -8.14 -3.20
N GLY A 36 -2.73 -8.25 -2.67
CA GLY A 36 -3.59 -7.10 -2.40
C GLY A 36 -2.97 -6.12 -1.41
N THR A 37 -2.32 -6.63 -0.35
CA THR A 37 -1.63 -5.82 0.66
C THR A 37 -0.46 -5.06 0.08
N ILE A 38 0.35 -5.70 -0.77
CA ILE A 38 1.45 -5.07 -1.50
C ILE A 38 0.89 -3.96 -2.41
N ALA A 39 -0.13 -4.27 -3.22
CA ALA A 39 -0.73 -3.31 -4.13
C ALA A 39 -1.29 -2.07 -3.38
N LEU A 40 -2.04 -2.28 -2.30
CA LEU A 40 -2.54 -1.18 -1.46
C LEU A 40 -1.39 -0.37 -0.85
N THR A 41 -0.32 -1.03 -0.42
CA THR A 41 0.85 -0.35 0.16
C THR A 41 1.58 0.50 -0.88
N VAL A 42 1.67 0.07 -2.15
CA VAL A 42 2.24 0.90 -3.22
C VAL A 42 1.39 2.16 -3.46
N LEU A 43 0.06 2.02 -3.44
CA LEU A 43 -0.85 3.12 -3.74
C LEU A 43 -0.99 4.10 -2.58
N ALA A 44 -1.19 3.60 -1.36
CA ALA A 44 -1.48 4.41 -0.16
C ALA A 44 -0.26 4.65 0.72
N GLY A 45 0.80 3.85 0.61
CA GLY A 45 2.04 4.00 1.36
C GLY A 45 2.67 5.39 1.26
N PRO A 46 2.82 5.97 0.05
CA PRO A 46 3.39 7.31 -0.12
C PRO A 46 2.69 8.41 0.67
N LEU A 47 1.37 8.29 0.93
CA LEU A 47 0.61 9.25 1.71
C LEU A 47 1.17 9.41 3.14
N ASN A 48 1.72 8.35 3.74
CA ASN A 48 2.33 8.39 5.07
C ASN A 48 3.56 9.31 5.11
N TYR A 49 4.36 9.31 4.03
CA TYR A 49 5.53 10.19 3.92
C TYR A 49 5.15 11.64 3.62
N ALA A 50 3.94 11.86 3.10
CA ALA A 50 3.33 13.18 2.98
C ALA A 50 2.67 13.67 4.29
N GLY A 51 2.82 12.92 5.40
CA GLY A 51 2.25 13.27 6.70
C GLY A 51 0.75 12.96 6.85
N LEU A 52 0.17 12.25 5.89
CA LEU A 52 -1.24 11.84 5.92
C LEU A 52 -1.37 10.46 6.57
N ASN A 53 -2.46 10.23 7.30
CA ASN A 53 -2.76 8.94 7.93
C ASN A 53 -4.06 8.34 7.34
N PRO A 54 -3.99 7.70 6.15
CA PRO A 54 -5.16 7.13 5.52
C PRO A 54 -5.69 5.94 6.34
N THR A 55 -6.93 6.06 6.83
CA THR A 55 -7.62 5.02 7.59
C THR A 55 -8.94 4.67 6.91
N VAL A 56 -9.33 3.40 7.00
CA VAL A 56 -10.62 2.94 6.49
C VAL A 56 -11.65 3.22 7.59
N SER A 57 -12.51 4.22 7.39
CA SER A 57 -13.48 4.65 8.41
C SER A 57 -14.67 3.69 8.57
N GLN A 58 -14.98 2.91 7.54
CA GLN A 58 -16.10 1.97 7.53
C GLN A 58 -15.60 0.58 7.12
N CYS A 59 -15.12 -0.18 8.11
CA CYS A 59 -14.70 -1.57 7.94
C CYS A 59 -15.77 -2.49 8.54
N ASN A 60 -16.74 -2.95 7.73
CA ASN A 60 -17.73 -3.93 8.15
C ASN A 60 -17.16 -5.34 8.00
N ILE A 61 -16.37 -5.76 8.98
CA ILE A 61 -15.92 -7.16 9.07
C ILE A 61 -17.02 -8.03 9.69
N PRO A 62 -17.29 -9.23 9.14
CA PRO A 62 -18.22 -10.19 9.75
C PRO A 62 -17.77 -10.55 11.16
N GLN A 63 -18.75 -10.77 12.05
CA GLN A 63 -18.48 -11.31 13.38
C GLN A 63 -17.91 -12.73 13.23
N PRO A 64 -16.87 -13.12 13.98
CA PRO A 64 -16.38 -14.49 13.95
C PRO A 64 -17.52 -15.46 14.28
N SER A 65 -17.66 -16.52 13.48
CA SER A 65 -18.54 -17.64 13.81
C SER A 65 -18.04 -18.35 15.09
N PRO A 66 -18.95 -18.87 15.95
CA PRO A 66 -18.60 -19.60 17.16
C PRO A 66 -17.67 -20.79 16.93
#